data_AF-A0A9E5LBW8-F1
#
_entry.id   AF-A0A9E5LBW8-F1
#
_cell.length_a   1.000
_cell.length_b   1.000
_cell.length_c   1.000
_cell.angle_alpha   90.00
_cell.angle_beta   90.00
_cell.angle_gamma   90.00
#
_symmetry.space_group_name_H-M   'P 1'
#
loop_
_entity.id
_entity.type
_entity.pdbx_description
1 polymer ?
#
loop_
_entity_poly.entity_id
_entity_poly.type
_entity_poly.pdbx_seq_one_letter_code
_entity_poly.pdbx_strand_id
1 'polypeptide(L)' 'MSKSGPSPRSAYYDFQTLQTRWEDNDAYGHMNNIVHYSLIDTAVTNWQRD' A
#
# COMPACT_ATOMS: atom_id res chain seq x y z
N MET A 1 18.96 19.75 -4.08
CA MET A 1 17.88 19.74 -3.08
C MET A 1 17.85 18.35 -2.44
N SER A 2 17.99 18.24 -1.12
CA SER A 2 17.83 16.95 -0.44
C SER A 2 16.34 16.57 -0.41
N LYS A 3 16.02 15.33 -0.75
CA LYS A 3 14.64 14.82 -0.70
C LYS A 3 14.15 14.88 0.75
N SER A 4 12.92 15.36 0.97
CA SER A 4 12.26 15.19 2.27
C SER A 4 12.09 13.71 2.57
N GLY A 5 12.24 13.33 3.84
CA GLY A 5 11.99 11.96 4.28
C GLY A 5 10.53 11.53 4.12
N PRO A 6 10.24 10.23 4.26
CA PRO A 6 8.87 9.73 4.26
C PRO A 6 8.06 10.30 5.43
N SER A 7 6.76 10.48 5.23
CA SER A 7 5.84 10.91 6.28
C SER A 7 5.75 9.88 7.41
N PRO A 8 5.58 10.30 8.68
CA PRO A 8 5.37 9.37 9.78
C PRO A 8 4.01 8.67 9.68
N ARG A 9 3.88 7.48 10.28
CA ARG A 9 2.62 6.73 10.28
C ARG A 9 1.45 7.55 10.86
N SER A 10 1.67 8.34 11.90
CA SER A 10 0.63 9.18 12.50
C SER A 10 0.09 10.31 11.60
N ALA A 11 0.69 10.53 10.42
CA ALA A 11 0.19 11.51 9.45
C ALA A 11 -1.01 11.01 8.62
N TYR A 12 -1.36 9.72 8.71
CA TYR A 12 -2.45 9.11 7.94
C TYR A 12 -3.70 8.90 8.82
N TYR A 13 -4.88 9.14 8.24
CA TYR A 13 -6.16 9.14 8.97
C TYR A 13 -6.70 7.73 9.25
N ASP A 14 -6.57 6.81 8.30
CA ASP A 14 -7.15 5.46 8.36
C ASP A 14 -6.10 4.38 8.06
N PHE A 15 -6.30 3.18 8.63
CA PHE A 15 -5.41 2.04 8.44
C PHE A 15 -6.17 0.76 8.14
N GLN A 16 -5.88 0.20 6.97
CA GLN A 16 -6.47 -1.06 6.50
C GLN A 16 -5.44 -2.18 6.55
N THR A 17 -5.81 -3.33 7.12
CA THR A 17 -4.99 -4.55 7.05
C THR A 17 -5.43 -5.37 5.84
N LEU A 18 -4.53 -5.54 4.88
CA LEU A 18 -4.78 -6.31 3.66
C LEU A 18 -3.88 -7.55 3.63
N GLN A 19 -4.42 -8.69 3.24
CA GLN A 19 -3.68 -9.94 3.15
C GLN A 19 -2.88 -10.00 1.83
N THR A 20 -1.61 -10.39 1.93
CA THR A 20 -0.75 -10.67 0.76
C THR A 20 -1.05 -12.02 0.14
N ARG A 21 -0.86 -12.14 -1.17
CA ARG A 21 -1.03 -13.36 -1.96
C ARG A 21 0.30 -13.86 -2.49
N TRP A 22 0.37 -15.14 -2.84
CA TRP A 22 1.55 -15.72 -3.48
C TRP A 22 1.90 -15.03 -4.81
N GLU A 23 0.88 -14.67 -5.60
CA GLU A 23 1.02 -13.98 -6.89
C GLU A 23 1.55 -12.54 -6.80
N ASP A 24 1.56 -11.95 -5.60
CA ASP A 24 2.03 -10.57 -5.42
C ASP A 24 3.55 -10.45 -5.62
N ASN A 25 4.28 -11.57 -5.43
CA ASN A 25 5.73 -11.60 -5.56
C ASN A 25 6.16 -11.66 -7.03
N ASP A 26 7.12 -10.82 -7.41
CA ASP A 26 7.78 -10.89 -8.71
C ASP A 26 8.98 -11.86 -8.72
N ALA A 27 9.66 -11.95 -9.86
CA ALA A 27 10.82 -12.84 -10.04
C ALA A 27 12.01 -12.49 -9.12
N TYR A 28 12.02 -11.32 -8.49
CA TYR A 28 13.03 -10.92 -7.51
C TYR A 28 12.65 -11.31 -6.07
N GLY A 29 11.48 -11.93 -5.87
CA GLY A 29 11.03 -12.41 -4.56
C GLY A 29 10.46 -11.30 -3.66
N HIS A 30 10.18 -10.13 -4.22
CA HIS A 30 9.52 -9.03 -3.50
C HIS A 30 8.15 -8.76 -4.13
N MET A 31 7.29 -8.06 -3.39
CA MET A 31 6.03 -7.59 -3.93
C MET A 31 6.27 -6.71 -5.16
N ASN A 32 5.64 -7.05 -6.27
CA ASN A 32 5.72 -6.27 -7.49
C ASN A 32 5.18 -4.84 -7.25
N ASN A 33 5.82 -3.84 -7.86
CA ASN A 33 5.42 -2.44 -7.68
C ASN A 33 3.97 -2.16 -8.13
N ILE A 34 3.44 -2.89 -9.11
CA ILE A 34 2.07 -2.73 -9.61
C ILE A 34 1.03 -3.11 -8.56
N VAL A 35 1.33 -4.11 -7.72
CA VAL A 35 0.41 -4.60 -6.68
C VAL A 35 0.06 -3.48 -5.69
N HIS A 36 0.97 -2.53 -5.45
CA HIS A 36 0.72 -1.40 -4.56
C HIS A 36 -0.48 -0.55 -5.00
N TYR A 37 -0.71 -0.39 -6.30
CA TYR A 37 -1.88 0.36 -6.80
C TYR A 37 -3.19 -0.36 -6.51
N SER A 38 -3.21 -1.69 -6.62
CA SER A 38 -4.38 -2.52 -6.26
C SER A 38 -4.69 -2.44 -4.75
N LEU A 39 -3.65 -2.45 -3.91
CA LEU A 39 -3.80 -2.28 -2.46
C LEU A 39 -4.35 -0.89 -2.10
N ILE A 40 -3.89 0.17 -2.77
CA ILE A 40 -4.39 1.53 -2.57
C ILE A 40 -5.86 1.62 -2.99
N ASP A 41 -6.23 1.10 -4.15
CA ASP A 41 -7.61 1.12 -4.63
C ASP A 41 -8.55 0.37 -3.67
N THR A 42 -8.10 -0.78 -3.14
CA THR A 42 -8.83 -1.54 -2.12
C THR A 42 -9.00 -0.73 -0.84
N ALA A 43 -7.93 -0.12 -0.32
CA ALA A 43 -7.98 0.67 0.92
C ALA A 43 -8.90 1.88 0.79
N VAL A 44 -8.82 2.61 -0.33
CA VAL A 44 -9.68 3.78 -0.60
C VAL A 44 -11.14 3.34 -0.78
N THR A 45 -11.38 2.25 -1.52
CA THR A 45 -12.73 1.71 -1.73
C THR A 45 -13.37 1.28 -0.41
N ASN A 46 -12.63 0.63 0.48
CA ASN A 46 -13.14 0.25 1.80
C ASN A 46 -13.45 1.50 2.63
N TRP A 47 -12.52 2.47 2.70
CA TRP A 47 -12.73 3.72 3.42
C TRP A 47 -13.94 4.53 2.93
N GLN A 48 -14.28 4.46 1.64
CA GLN A 48 -15.47 5.14 1.08
C GLN A 48 -16.79 4.43 1.40
N ARG A 49 -16.75 3.14 1.75
CA ARG A 49 -17.93 2.31 2.01
C ARG A 49 -18.30 2.27 3.49
N ASP A 50 -17.36 2.60 4.36
CA ASP A 50 -17.56 2.79 5.80
C ASP A 50 -18.17 4.16 6.11
#